data_AF-A0A6S7D849-F1
#
_entry.id   AF-A0A6S7D849-F1
#
_cell.length_a   1.000
_cell.length_b   1.000
_cell.length_c   1.000
_cell.angle_alpha   90.00
_cell.angle_beta   90.00
_cell.angle_gamma   90.00
#
_symmetry.space_group_name_H-M   'P 1'
#
loop_
_entity.id
_entity.type
_entity.pdbx_description
1 polymer ?
#
loop_
_entity_poly.entity_id
_entity_poly.type
_entity_poly.pdbx_seq_one_letter_code
_entity_poly.pdbx_strand_id
1 'polypeptide(L)' 'MADAAEWVQRNEYYWTGPSGWTICRVFVDGMWQYELWFSRGEGGTIYGMRASLAAAQELFNQKLR' A
#
# COMPACT_ATOMS: atom_id res chain seq x y z
N MET A 1 -18.84 -4.75 -1.99
CA MET A 1 -17.54 -5.26 -1.49
C MET A 1 -16.52 -4.69 -2.44
N ALA A 2 -15.64 -3.80 -1.98
CA ALA A 2 -14.78 -3.01 -2.86
C ALA A 2 -13.97 -3.96 -3.76
N ASP A 3 -14.09 -3.76 -5.06
CA ASP A 3 -13.31 -4.44 -6.09
C ASP A 3 -11.84 -4.17 -5.77
N ALA A 4 -11.22 -5.09 -5.06
CA ALA A 4 -9.86 -4.99 -4.61
C ALA A 4 -8.99 -5.08 -5.85
N ALA A 5 -8.70 -3.93 -6.47
CA ALA A 5 -7.64 -3.75 -7.44
C ALA A 5 -6.50 -4.71 -7.07
N GLU A 6 -6.10 -5.60 -7.97
CA GLU A 6 -5.35 -6.85 -7.74
C GLU A 6 -4.21 -6.79 -6.69
N TRP A 7 -4.54 -6.71 -5.41
CA TRP A 7 -3.59 -6.65 -4.31
C TRP A 7 -3.23 -8.07 -3.92
N VAL A 8 -2.09 -8.55 -4.42
CA VAL A 8 -1.57 -9.87 -4.09
C VAL A 8 -0.74 -9.77 -2.83
N GLN A 9 -1.18 -10.42 -1.77
CA GLN A 9 -0.39 -10.56 -0.55
C GLN A 9 0.80 -11.49 -0.82
N ARG A 10 2.02 -10.98 -0.63
CA ARG A 10 3.25 -11.77 -0.77
C ARG A 10 3.70 -12.35 0.56
N ASN A 11 3.51 -11.59 1.65
CA ASN A 11 3.75 -12.02 3.02
C ASN A 11 2.87 -11.22 4.00
N GLU A 12 3.05 -11.42 5.30
CA GLU A 12 2.27 -10.75 6.36
C GLU A 12 2.46 -9.22 6.44
N TYR A 13 3.53 -8.70 5.83
CA TYR A 13 3.90 -7.29 5.84
C TYR A 13 3.88 -6.62 4.46
N TYR A 14 3.57 -7.35 3.39
CA TYR A 14 3.78 -6.86 2.03
C TYR A 14 2.73 -7.33 1.05
N TRP A 15 2.17 -6.35 0.32
CA TRP A 15 1.21 -6.54 -0.75
C TRP A 15 1.71 -5.85 -2.02
N THR A 16 1.62 -6.56 -3.14
CA THR A 16 1.91 -6.02 -4.46
C THR A 16 0.59 -5.69 -5.16
N GLY A 17 0.45 -4.46 -5.61
CA GLY A 17 -0.68 -3.99 -6.41
C GLY A 17 -0.29 -3.80 -7.87
N PRO A 18 -1.22 -3.30 -8.70
CA PRO A 18 -0.98 -3.10 -10.13
C PRO A 18 0.08 -2.01 -10.37
N SER A 19 0.72 -2.03 -11.54
CA SER A 19 1.59 -0.96 -12.06
C SER A 19 2.74 -0.51 -11.15
N GLY A 20 3.30 -1.38 -10.30
CA GLY A 20 4.44 -1.05 -9.43
C GLY A 20 4.07 -0.41 -8.09
N TRP A 21 2.77 -0.42 -7.75
CA TRP A 21 2.28 -0.03 -6.43
C TRP A 21 2.44 -1.16 -5.43
N THR A 22 2.81 -0.81 -4.20
CA THR A 22 3.00 -1.76 -3.11
C THR A 22 2.45 -1.19 -1.81
N ILE A 23 1.91 -2.05 -0.96
CA ILE A 23 1.56 -1.68 0.42
C ILE A 23 2.47 -2.44 1.35
N CYS A 24 3.10 -1.72 2.28
CA CYS A 24 3.95 -2.29 3.31
C CYS A 24 3.28 -2.05 4.67
N ARG A 25 3.17 -3.08 5.50
CA ARG A 25 2.78 -2.95 6.89
C ARG A 25 4.04 -2.77 7.72
N VAL A 26 4.16 -1.64 8.39
CA VAL A 26 5.32 -1.26 9.18
C VAL A 26 4.89 -0.92 10.60
N PHE A 27 5.78 -1.10 11.57
CA PHE A 27 5.58 -0.70 12.95
C PHE A 27 6.37 0.57 13.23
N VAL A 28 5.68 1.67 13.47
CA VAL A 28 6.29 2.99 13.67
C VAL A 28 5.64 3.63 14.89
N ASP A 29 6.46 4.19 15.78
CA ASP A 29 6.00 4.90 16.99
C ASP A 29 5.02 4.10 17.86
N GLY A 30 5.25 2.79 18.01
CA GLY A 30 4.41 1.91 18.83
C GLY A 30 3.10 1.48 18.17
N MET A 31 2.87 1.81 16.89
CA MET A 31 1.64 1.50 16.17
C MET A 31 1.92 0.79 14.84
N TRP A 32 1.05 -0.15 14.47
CA TRP A 32 1.05 -0.75 13.14
C TRP A 32 0.38 0.19 12.15
N GLN A 33 1.06 0.46 11.04
CA GLN A 33 0.54 1.27 9.94
C GLN A 33 0.80 0.58 8.60
N TYR A 34 0.03 1.00 7.59
CA TYR A 34 0.11 0.53 6.22
C TYR A 34 0.53 1.70 5.35
N GLU A 35 1.71 1.59 4.77
CA GLU A 35 2.29 2.58 3.88
C GLU A 35 2.03 2.20 2.44
N LEU A 36 1.55 3.17 1.66
CA LEU A 36 1.40 3.05 0.23
C LEU A 36 2.65 3.58 -0.47
N TRP A 37 3.26 2.72 -1.27
CA TRP A 37 4.48 2.99 -2.00
C TRP A 37 4.23 2.83 -3.50
N PHE A 38 4.92 3.64 -4.28
CA PHE A 38 5.04 3.46 -5.73
C PHE A 38 6.50 3.31 -6.09
N SER A 39 6.84 2.23 -6.79
CA SER A 39 8.19 1.94 -7.23
C SER A 39 8.25 1.89 -8.75
N ARG A 40 9.19 2.64 -9.34
CA ARG A 40 9.49 2.57 -10.78
C ARG A 40 11.01 2.56 -10.95
N GLY A 41 11.60 1.36 -10.99
CA GLY A 41 13.05 1.17 -11.01
C GLY A 41 13.64 1.09 -9.60
N GLU A 42 14.81 1.70 -9.39
CA GLU A 42 15.57 1.57 -8.13
C GLU A 42 15.04 2.45 -6.97
N GLY A 43 14.07 3.33 -7.23
CA GLY A 43 13.49 4.25 -6.24
C GLY A 43 12.03 3.95 -5.92
N GLY A 44 11.71 3.89 -4.62
CA GLY A 44 10.35 3.87 -4.09
C GLY A 44 9.96 5.23 -3.51
N THR A 45 8.78 5.74 -3.88
CA THR A 45 8.20 6.96 -3.28
C THR A 45 7.04 6.58 -2.37
N ILE A 46 7.03 7.11 -1.14
CA ILE A 46 5.91 6.97 -0.21
C ILE A 46 4.82 7.98 -0.60
N TYR A 47 3.61 7.49 -0.84
CA TYR A 47 2.45 8.32 -1.15
C TYR A 47 1.59 8.62 0.09
N GLY A 48 1.72 7.81 1.14
CA GLY A 48 1.12 8.07 2.44
C GLY A 48 1.03 6.84 3.33
N MET A 49 0.60 7.06 4.57
CA MET A 49 0.40 6.04 5.59
C MET A 49 -1.05 6.02 6.08
N ARG A 50 -1.56 4.84 6.43
CA ARG A 50 -2.93 4.62 6.91
C ARG A 50 -2.94 3.58 8.04
N ALA A 51 -3.93 3.66 8.91
CA ALA A 51 -4.06 2.75 10.05
C ALA A 51 -4.56 1.34 9.68
N SER A 52 -5.03 1.12 8.44
CA SER A 52 -5.55 -0.17 7.99
C SER A 52 -5.25 -0.42 6.51
N LEU A 53 -5.22 -1.70 6.12
CA LEU A 53 -5.00 -2.12 4.73
C LEU A 53 -6.07 -1.53 3.79
N ALA A 54 -7.35 -1.61 4.17
CA ALA A 54 -8.45 -1.08 3.36
C ALA A 54 -8.31 0.43 3.11
N ALA A 55 -7.88 1.20 4.12
CA ALA A 55 -7.65 2.63 3.95
C ALA A 55 -6.45 2.94 3.05
N ALA A 56 -5.40 2.11 3.05
CA ALA A 56 -4.28 2.23 2.12
C ALA A 56 -4.69 1.90 0.68
N GLN A 57 -5.55 0.90 0.48
CA GLN A 57 -6.14 0.58 -0.82
C GLN A 57 -7.06 1.70 -1.32
N GLU A 58 -7.84 2.33 -0.45
CA GLU A 58 -8.63 3.50 -0.80
C GLU A 58 -7.75 4.70 -1.18
N LEU A 59 -6.65 4.93 -0.45
CA LEU A 59 -5.66 5.95 -0.81
C LEU A 59 -5.09 5.71 -2.22
N PHE A 60 -4.82 4.45 -2.58
CA PHE A 60 -4.41 4.10 -3.93
C PHE A 60 -5.48 4.46 -4.97
N ASN A 61 -6.74 4.11 -4.73
CA ASN A 61 -7.85 4.46 -5.64
C ASN A 61 -8.02 5.98 -5.83
N GLN A 62 -7.73 6.77 -4.79
CA GLN A 62 -7.72 8.24 -4.88
C GLN A 62 -6.57 8.77 -5.73
N LYS A 63 -5.44 8.07 -5.82
CA LYS A 63 -4.27 8.47 -6.63
C LYS A 63 -4.38 8.04 -8.09
N LEU A 64 -5.25 7.07 -8.40
CA LEU A 64 -5.55 6.66 -9.77
C LEU A 64 -6.57 7.56 -10.49
N ARG A 65 -7.27 8.43 -9.76
CA ARG A 65 -8.19 9.44 -10.32
C ARG A 65 -7.45 10.71 -10.67
#